data_AF-A0A1Q5DDU5-F1
#
_entry.id   AF-A0A1Q5DDU5-F1
#
_cell.length_a   1.000
_cell.length_b   1.000
_cell.length_c   1.000
_cell.angle_alpha   90.00
_cell.angle_beta   90.00
_cell.angle_gamma   90.00
#
_symmetry.space_group_name_H-M   'P 1'
#
loop_
_entity.id
_entity.type
_entity.pdbx_description
1 polymer ?
#
loop_
_entity_poly.entity_id
_entity_poly.type
_entity_poly.pdbx_seq_one_letter_code
_entity_poly.pdbx_strand_id
1 'polypeptide(L)'
;MTEERADQGPISENGGTDYSAEAAPVAEIVADVWAETLERPRADIDPQKSDFFELGGYSLLALQVIARVLELSEVTEDQSLELEGLLLNRLFEEATPLAQARCLVENGVSPSRFEGVTSP
;
A
#
# COMPACT_ATOMS: atom_id res chain seq x y z
N MET A 1 -42.18 32.04 5.44
CA MET A 1 -41.23 33.16 5.21
C MET A 1 -40.33 33.19 6.42
N THR A 2 -39.07 32.78 6.40
CA THR A 2 -38.15 32.53 5.29
C THR A 2 -37.08 31.57 5.82
N GLU A 3 -36.44 30.86 4.90
CA GLU A 3 -35.36 29.89 5.07
C GLU A 3 -34.30 30.25 6.12
N GLU A 4 -33.77 29.22 6.77
CA GLU A 4 -32.33 29.05 6.90
C GLU A 4 -32.06 27.54 6.88
N ARG A 5 -31.75 27.02 5.69
CA ARG A 5 -31.25 25.65 5.53
C ARG A 5 -29.98 25.55 6.38
N ALA A 6 -29.97 24.64 7.35
CA ALA A 6 -28.74 24.08 7.86
C ALA A 6 -28.09 23.26 6.74
N ASP A 7 -27.47 23.95 5.78
CA ASP A 7 -26.50 23.41 4.85
C ASP A 7 -25.18 23.29 5.62
N GLN A 8 -25.13 22.29 6.50
CA GLN A 8 -23.85 21.74 6.93
C GLN A 8 -23.81 20.35 6.31
N GLY A 9 -23.41 20.30 5.04
CA GLY A 9 -22.84 19.08 4.49
C GLY A 9 -21.72 18.60 5.43
N PRO A 10 -21.47 17.28 5.52
CA PRO A 10 -20.41 16.80 6.40
C PRO A 10 -19.10 17.45 5.97
N ILE A 11 -18.55 18.29 6.84
CA ILE A 11 -17.15 18.69 6.78
C ILE A 11 -16.34 17.38 6.80
N SER A 12 -15.86 16.95 5.63
CA SER A 12 -14.90 15.85 5.55
C SER A 12 -13.57 16.39 6.02
N GLU A 13 -13.39 16.41 7.34
CA GLU A 13 -12.08 16.39 7.98
C GLU A 13 -11.52 14.97 7.83
N ASN A 14 -11.21 14.56 6.60
CA ASN A 14 -11.07 13.14 6.26
C ASN A 14 -9.77 12.83 5.53
N GLY A 15 -8.64 13.29 6.07
CA GLY A 15 -7.32 12.91 5.55
C GLY A 15 -7.12 11.38 5.46
N GLY A 16 -7.86 10.57 6.23
CA GLY A 16 -7.80 9.12 6.14
C GLY A 16 -8.49 8.48 4.92
N THR A 17 -9.39 9.19 4.24
CA THR A 17 -10.12 8.66 3.07
C THR A 17 -9.34 8.90 1.77
N ASP A 18 -8.67 10.04 1.65
CA ASP A 18 -7.81 10.37 0.50
C ASP A 18 -6.65 9.37 0.38
N TYR A 19 -5.95 9.07 1.48
CA TYR A 19 -4.86 8.09 1.47
C TYR A 19 -5.29 6.70 0.99
N SER A 20 -6.50 6.25 1.32
CA SER A 20 -6.96 4.94 0.85
C SER A 20 -7.24 4.92 -0.66
N ALA A 21 -7.70 6.05 -1.22
CA ALA A 21 -7.92 6.19 -2.65
C ALA A 21 -6.58 6.30 -3.41
N GLU A 22 -5.62 7.05 -2.86
CA GLU A 22 -4.27 7.21 -3.42
C GLU A 22 -3.42 5.94 -3.31
N ALA A 23 -3.62 5.15 -2.25
CA ALA A 23 -2.91 3.88 -2.04
C ALA A 23 -3.50 2.73 -2.86
N ALA A 24 -4.76 2.79 -3.28
CA ALA A 24 -5.39 1.72 -4.08
C ALA A 24 -4.59 1.31 -5.33
N PRO A 25 -4.11 2.23 -6.19
CA PRO A 25 -3.27 1.84 -7.33
C PRO A 25 -1.93 1.23 -6.90
N VAL A 26 -1.29 1.76 -5.85
CA VAL A 26 -0.03 1.21 -5.32
C VAL A 26 -0.23 -0.20 -4.75
N ALA A 27 -1.38 -0.45 -4.09
CA ALA A 27 -1.72 -1.73 -3.52
C ALA A 27 -1.81 -2.84 -4.57
N GLU A 28 -2.24 -2.51 -5.79
CA GLU A 28 -2.27 -3.47 -6.89
C GLU A 28 -0.86 -3.93 -7.28
N ILE A 29 0.08 -2.98 -7.37
CA ILE A 29 1.50 -3.27 -7.67
C ILE A 29 2.15 -4.06 -6.53
N VAL A 30 1.85 -3.71 -5.27
CA VAL A 30 2.33 -4.49 -4.12
C VAL A 30 1.79 -5.92 -4.18
N ALA A 31 0.52 -6.12 -4.55
CA ALA A 31 -0.07 -7.44 -4.71
C ALA A 31 0.58 -8.24 -5.87
N ASP A 32 1.01 -7.59 -6.95
CA ASP A 32 1.83 -8.21 -7.99
C ASP A 32 3.19 -8.68 -7.46
N VAL A 33 3.91 -7.82 -6.72
CA VAL A 33 5.18 -8.21 -6.08
C VAL A 33 4.99 -9.39 -5.12
N TRP A 34 3.88 -9.43 -4.39
CA TRP A 34 3.56 -10.57 -3.52
C TRP A 34 3.30 -11.83 -4.31
N ALA A 35 2.57 -11.74 -5.43
CA ALA A 35 2.29 -12.88 -6.29
C ALA A 35 3.59 -13.49 -6.83
N GLU A 36 4.51 -12.64 -7.30
CA GLU A 36 5.83 -13.06 -7.77
C GLU A 36 6.65 -13.70 -6.65
N THR A 37 6.69 -13.08 -5.46
CA THR A 37 7.55 -13.52 -4.34
C THR A 37 7.02 -14.79 -3.65
N LEU A 38 5.70 -14.93 -3.57
CA LEU A 38 5.04 -16.12 -3.00
C LEU A 38 4.87 -17.24 -4.03
N GLU A 39 5.28 -17.02 -5.29
CA GLU A 39 5.10 -17.94 -6.41
C GLU A 39 3.62 -18.33 -6.62
N ARG A 40 2.72 -17.35 -6.52
CA ARG A 40 1.27 -17.52 -6.62
C ARG A 40 0.66 -16.79 -7.81
N PRO A 41 -0.50 -17.25 -8.31
CA PRO A 41 -1.28 -16.47 -9.28
C PRO A 41 -1.71 -15.14 -8.67
N ARG A 42 -1.55 -14.04 -9.41
CA ARG A 42 -2.03 -12.71 -9.00
C ARG A 42 -3.52 -12.68 -8.65
N ALA A 43 -4.32 -13.53 -9.31
CA ALA A 43 -5.75 -13.68 -9.07
C ALA A 43 -6.10 -14.22 -7.66
N ASP A 44 -5.14 -14.86 -6.97
CA ASP A 44 -5.33 -15.36 -5.60
C ASP A 44 -5.06 -14.28 -4.53
N ILE A 45 -4.55 -13.12 -4.93
CA ILE A 45 -4.17 -12.03 -4.01
C ILE A 45 -5.15 -10.87 -4.18
N ASP A 46 -6.02 -10.72 -3.18
CA ASP A 46 -6.88 -9.54 -3.02
C ASP A 46 -6.09 -8.47 -2.24
N PRO A 47 -5.86 -7.28 -2.82
CA PRO A 47 -5.04 -6.24 -2.19
C PRO A 47 -5.58 -5.75 -0.85
N GLN A 48 -6.88 -5.91 -0.57
CA GLN A 48 -7.51 -5.41 0.66
C GLN A 48 -7.63 -6.49 1.74
N LYS A 49 -7.61 -7.77 1.37
CA LYS A 49 -8.01 -8.86 2.26
C LYS A 49 -7.01 -9.99 2.37
N SER A 50 -6.15 -10.18 1.36
CA SER A 50 -5.19 -11.28 1.40
C SER A 50 -4.11 -11.01 2.43
N ASP A 51 -4.03 -11.90 3.42
CA ASP A 51 -3.02 -11.87 4.47
C ASP A 51 -1.71 -12.52 3.97
N PHE A 52 -0.60 -11.80 4.08
CA PHE A 52 0.72 -12.27 3.61
C PHE A 52 1.12 -13.61 4.24
N PHE A 53 0.88 -13.78 5.54
CA PHE A 53 1.31 -14.95 6.30
C PHE A 53 0.37 -16.13 6.05
N GLU A 54 -0.93 -15.89 5.88
CA GLU A 54 -1.89 -16.94 5.47
C GLU A 54 -1.63 -17.46 4.05
N LEU A 55 -1.10 -16.61 3.16
CA LEU A 55 -0.69 -17.01 1.82
C LEU A 55 0.59 -17.87 1.79
N GLY A 56 1.26 -18.06 2.93
CA GLY A 56 2.50 -18.82 3.08
C GLY A 56 3.75 -17.95 3.24
N GLY A 57 3.59 -16.63 3.40
CA GLY A 57 4.67 -15.69 3.62
C GLY A 57 5.37 -15.89 4.97
N TYR A 58 6.67 -15.60 4.99
CA TYR A 58 7.50 -15.63 6.20
C TYR A 58 8.53 -14.50 6.17
N SER A 59 9.25 -14.29 7.27
CA SER A 59 10.08 -13.09 7.49
C SER A 59 11.09 -12.80 6.36
N LEU A 60 11.67 -13.83 5.75
CA LEU A 60 12.60 -13.64 4.63
C LEU A 60 11.88 -13.17 3.36
N LEU A 61 10.72 -13.76 3.03
CA LEU A 61 9.91 -13.31 1.88
C LEU A 61 9.35 -11.91 2.12
N ALA A 62 8.96 -11.59 3.37
CA ALA A 62 8.51 -10.24 3.73
C ALA A 62 9.60 -9.20 3.41
N LEU A 63 10.84 -9.47 3.80
CA LEU A 63 11.96 -8.58 3.50
C LEU A 63 12.22 -8.46 1.99
N GLN A 64 12.10 -9.56 1.24
CA GLN A 64 12.25 -9.55 -0.23
C GLN A 64 11.17 -8.71 -0.92
N VAL A 65 9.91 -8.88 -0.51
CA VAL A 65 8.79 -8.05 -0.97
C VAL A 65 9.07 -6.57 -0.70
N ILE A 66 9.45 -6.24 0.55
CA ILE A 66 9.68 -4.85 0.95
C ILE A 66 10.81 -4.23 0.12
N ALA A 67 11.94 -4.93 -0.01
CA ALA A 67 13.05 -4.48 -0.85
C ALA A 67 12.60 -4.23 -2.29
N ARG A 68 11.81 -5.15 -2.86
CA ARG A 68 11.32 -5.03 -4.25
C ARG A 68 10.37 -3.85 -4.43
N VAL A 69 9.46 -3.62 -3.49
CA VAL A 69 8.55 -2.48 -3.51
C VAL A 69 9.33 -1.16 -3.41
N LEU A 70 10.36 -1.11 -2.56
CA LEU A 70 11.22 0.06 -2.42
C LEU A 70 11.99 0.36 -3.72
N GLU A 71 12.54 -0.66 -4.38
CA GLU A 71 13.16 -0.51 -5.71
C GLU A 71 12.21 0.11 -6.74
N LEU A 72 10.95 -0.35 -6.78
CA LEU A 72 9.94 0.16 -7.71
C LEU A 72 9.49 1.58 -7.40
N SER A 73 9.50 1.96 -6.12
CA SER A 73 9.21 3.32 -5.68
C SER A 73 10.36 4.30 -5.90
N GLU A 74 11.49 3.84 -6.44
CA GLU A 74 12.65 4.67 -6.80
C GLU A 74 13.01 5.76 -5.74
N VAL A 75 12.86 5.41 -4.46
CA VAL A 75 13.14 6.30 -3.32
C VAL A 75 14.64 6.52 -3.18
N THR A 76 15.05 7.58 -2.49
CA THR A 76 16.46 7.79 -2.16
C THR A 76 16.93 6.73 -1.16
N GLU A 77 18.24 6.46 -1.13
CA GLU A 77 18.84 5.50 -0.19
C GLU A 77 18.46 5.81 1.27
N ASP A 78 18.46 7.09 1.65
CA ASP A 78 18.05 7.57 2.98
C ASP A 78 16.60 7.15 3.32
N GLN A 79 15.65 7.43 2.42
CA GLN A 79 14.25 7.06 2.61
C GLN A 79 14.01 5.54 2.58
N SER A 80 14.81 4.80 1.82
CA SER A 80 14.69 3.33 1.74
C SER A 80 14.91 2.67 3.10
N LEU A 81 15.92 3.10 3.87
CA LEU A 81 16.20 2.52 5.19
C LEU A 81 15.08 2.81 6.18
N GLU A 82 14.52 4.03 6.15
CA GLU A 82 13.41 4.41 7.03
C GLU A 82 12.13 3.63 6.71
N LEU A 83 11.81 3.52 5.41
CA LEU A 83 10.61 2.82 4.95
C LEU A 83 10.68 1.30 5.18
N GLU A 84 11.86 0.68 5.10
CA GLU A 84 12.00 -0.78 5.31
C GLU A 84 11.44 -1.21 6.68
N GLY A 85 11.85 -0.51 7.74
CA GLY A 85 11.38 -0.80 9.09
C GLY A 85 9.88 -0.53 9.28
N LEU A 86 9.37 0.55 8.68
CA LEU A 86 7.95 0.92 8.73
C LEU A 86 7.07 -0.09 8.01
N LEU A 87 7.48 -0.52 6.81
CA LEU A 87 6.76 -1.51 6.01
C LEU A 87 6.77 -2.89 6.66
N LEU A 88 7.88 -3.26 7.29
CA LEU A 88 7.96 -4.51 8.05
C LEU A 88 7.02 -4.48 9.26
N ASN A 89 7.07 -3.40 10.05
CA ASN A 89 6.17 -3.21 11.17
C ASN A 89 4.71 -3.21 10.70
N ARG A 90 4.40 -2.50 9.61
CA ARG A 90 3.05 -2.46 9.02
C ARG A 90 2.57 -3.85 8.62
N LEU A 91 3.42 -4.65 7.99
CA LEU A 91 3.08 -6.01 7.59
C LEU A 91 2.70 -6.90 8.78
N PHE A 92 3.34 -6.72 9.94
CA PHE A 92 2.99 -7.47 11.15
C PHE A 92 1.71 -6.97 11.83
N GLU A 93 1.34 -5.70 11.66
CA GLU A 93 0.12 -5.14 12.22
C GLU A 93 -1.11 -5.40 11.34
N GLU A 94 -0.97 -5.21 10.04
CA GLU A 94 -2.00 -5.42 9.03
C GLU A 94 -1.32 -6.00 7.79
N ALA A 95 -1.34 -7.32 7.66
CA ALA A 95 -0.59 -8.05 6.65
C ALA A 95 -1.28 -8.03 5.28
N THR A 96 -1.72 -6.87 4.80
CA THR A 96 -2.39 -6.71 3.49
C THR A 96 -1.56 -5.83 2.55
N PRO A 97 -1.67 -6.02 1.21
CA PRO A 97 -1.02 -5.14 0.24
C PRO A 97 -1.46 -3.68 0.38
N LEU A 98 -2.75 -3.45 0.67
CA LEU A 98 -3.28 -2.11 0.90
C LEU A 98 -2.64 -1.43 2.11
N ALA A 99 -2.40 -2.15 3.21
CA ALA A 99 -1.72 -1.59 4.38
C ALA A 99 -0.31 -1.10 4.05
N GLN A 100 0.45 -1.89 3.30
CA GLN A 100 1.79 -1.50 2.84
C GLN A 100 1.72 -0.30 1.89
N ALA A 101 0.78 -0.30 0.95
CA ALA A 101 0.57 0.82 0.04
C ALA A 101 0.21 2.12 0.77
N ARG A 102 -0.65 2.05 1.79
CA ARG A 102 -0.98 3.20 2.64
C ARG A 102 0.25 3.71 3.36
N CYS A 103 1.04 2.80 3.94
CA CYS A 103 2.30 3.16 4.60
C CYS A 103 3.24 3.93 3.67
N LEU A 104 3.34 3.55 2.39
CA LEU A 104 4.14 4.29 1.41
C LEU A 104 3.61 5.71 1.17
N VAL A 105 2.31 5.85 0.89
CA VAL A 105 1.70 7.16 0.60
C VAL A 105 1.72 8.08 1.82
N GLU A 106 1.46 7.55 3.01
CA GLU A 106 1.54 8.27 4.29
C GLU A 106 2.95 8.82 4.56
N ASN A 107 3.98 8.16 4.01
CA ASN A 107 5.39 8.57 4.13
C ASN A 107 5.90 9.30 2.87
N GLY A 108 5.00 9.85 2.04
CA GLY A 108 5.35 10.75 0.95
C GLY A 108 5.74 10.06 -0.37
N VAL A 109 5.59 8.75 -0.47
CA VAL A 109 5.77 8.03 -1.74
C VAL A 109 4.52 8.23 -2.60
N SER A 110 4.65 9.04 -3.65
CA SER A 110 3.52 9.32 -4.55
C SER A 110 3.16 8.11 -5.42
N PRO A 111 1.86 7.85 -5.68
CA PRO A 111 1.44 6.74 -6.54
C PRO A 111 1.96 6.85 -7.97
N SER A 112 2.21 8.08 -8.43
CA SER A 112 2.78 8.36 -9.76
C SER A 112 4.17 7.76 -9.98
N ARG A 113 4.87 7.42 -8.90
CA ARG A 113 6.19 6.78 -8.94
C ARG A 113 6.13 5.35 -9.47
N PHE A 114 4.95 4.74 -9.40
CA PHE A 114 4.73 3.39 -9.92
C PHE A 114 4.05 3.38 -11.29
N GLU A 115 3.76 4.55 -11.88
CA GLU A 115 3.17 4.64 -13.22
C GLU A 115 4.14 4.04 -14.25
N GLY A 116 3.72 2.97 -14.95
CA GLY A 116 4.55 2.25 -15.91
C GLY A 116 5.16 0.95 -15.38
N VAL A 117 4.97 0.64 -14.10
CA VAL A 117 5.17 -0.72 -13.56
C VAL A 117 3.96 -1.57 -13.97
N THR A 118 3.84 -1.88 -15.27
CA THR A 118 2.82 -2.81 -15.74
C THR A 118 3.35 -4.23 -15.62
N SER A 119 2.66 -5.07 -14.84
CA SER A 119 2.83 -6.54 -14.87
C SER A 119 2.63 -7.02 -16.32
N PRO A 120 3.56 -7.81 -16.90
CA PRO A 120 3.45 -8.31 -18.28
C PRO A 120 2.34 -9.35 -18.49
#